data_AF-A0A957BND5-F1
#
_entry.id   AF-A0A957BND5-F1
#
_cell.length_a   1.000
_cell.length_b   1.000
_cell.length_c   1.000
_cell.angle_alpha   90.00
_cell.angle_beta   90.00
_cell.angle_gamma   90.00
#
_symmetry.space_group_name_H-M   'P 1'
#
loop_
_entity.id
_entity.type
_entity.pdbx_description
1 polymer ?
#
loop_
_entity_poly.entity_id
_entity_poly.type
_entity_poly.pdbx_seq_one_letter_code
_entity_poly.pdbx_strand_id
1 'polypeptide(L)'
;MQYLVRPKAPPFIDQLAEADQQYLRRRFDAHPAELTINRDVIPWQDIAEVEVVKAARRSDLSGWFVRKVVYQEERYHVGIYYGKREKVLTNVTLGVAQFAVQAIAYYMQTPIKYTGLDDIVPTTTRD
;
A
#
# COMPACT_ATOMS: atom_id res chain seq x y z
N MET A 1 10.90 16.70 2.75
CA MET A 1 9.98 15.77 2.06
C MET A 1 10.55 14.37 2.16
N GLN A 2 9.72 13.34 2.36
CA GLN A 2 10.19 11.95 2.50
C GLN A 2 10.11 11.19 1.17
N TYR A 3 11.04 10.26 0.98
CA TYR A 3 11.10 9.36 -0.18
C TYR A 3 11.23 7.92 0.29
N LEU A 4 10.67 6.99 -0.49
CA LEU A 4 10.83 5.56 -0.25
C LEU A 4 12.31 5.15 -0.34
N VAL A 5 12.72 4.24 0.53
CA VAL A 5 14.04 3.59 0.47
C VAL A 5 13.88 2.20 -0.11
N ARG A 6 14.69 1.87 -1.14
CA ARG A 6 14.66 0.56 -1.76
C ARG A 6 15.16 -0.52 -0.76
N PRO A 7 14.34 -1.52 -0.42
CA PRO A 7 14.80 -2.63 0.41
C PRO A 7 15.78 -3.53 -0.36
N LYS A 8 16.62 -4.28 0.38
CA LYS A 8 17.63 -5.18 -0.21
C LYS A 8 17.03 -6.43 -0.86
N ALA A 9 15.81 -6.81 -0.47
CA ALA A 9 15.10 -7.99 -0.93
C ALA A 9 13.61 -7.66 -1.12
N PRO A 10 12.90 -8.38 -2.00
CA PRO A 10 11.46 -8.19 -2.15
C PRO A 10 10.73 -8.67 -0.88
N PRO A 11 9.55 -8.09 -0.56
CA PRO A 11 8.76 -8.56 0.56
C PRO A 11 8.18 -9.96 0.28
N PHE A 12 8.01 -10.76 1.34
CA PHE A 12 7.50 -12.13 1.23
C PHE A 12 6.00 -12.18 1.50
N ILE A 13 5.22 -12.57 0.49
CA ILE A 13 3.75 -12.63 0.60
C ILE A 13 3.29 -13.69 1.62
N ASP A 14 4.07 -14.74 1.82
CA ASP A 14 3.74 -15.86 2.71
C ASP A 14 3.76 -15.49 4.20
N GLN A 15 4.27 -14.30 4.54
CA GLN A 15 4.21 -13.75 5.90
C GLN A 15 2.84 -13.12 6.24
N LEU A 16 1.99 -12.93 5.24
CA LEU A 16 0.65 -12.37 5.41
C LEU A 16 -0.37 -13.46 5.71
N ALA A 17 -1.46 -13.10 6.38
CA ALA A 17 -2.61 -13.97 6.54
C ALA A 17 -3.18 -14.40 5.18
N GLU A 18 -3.73 -15.61 5.07
CA GLU A 18 -4.19 -16.17 3.80
C GLU A 18 -5.20 -15.26 3.07
N ALA A 19 -6.12 -14.63 3.81
CA ALA A 19 -7.08 -13.69 3.26
C ALA A 19 -6.41 -12.46 2.59
N ASP A 20 -5.32 -11.97 3.18
CA ASP A 20 -4.54 -10.84 2.67
C ASP A 20 -3.72 -11.25 1.44
N GLN A 21 -3.17 -12.47 1.45
CA GLN A 21 -2.51 -13.03 0.26
C GLN A 21 -3.49 -13.12 -0.92
N GLN A 22 -4.71 -13.64 -0.67
CA GLN A 22 -5.75 -13.72 -1.70
C GLN A 22 -6.20 -12.33 -2.18
N TYR A 23 -6.27 -11.34 -1.28
CA TYR A 23 -6.55 -9.94 -1.65
C TYR A 23 -5.49 -9.41 -2.62
N LEU A 24 -4.21 -9.54 -2.26
CA LEU A 24 -3.09 -9.04 -3.06
C LEU A 24 -3.03 -9.73 -4.42
N ARG A 25 -3.07 -11.06 -4.47
CA ARG A 25 -3.03 -11.84 -5.73
C ARG A 25 -4.11 -11.43 -6.75
N ARG A 26 -5.22 -10.83 -6.29
CA ARG A 26 -6.31 -10.37 -7.16
C ARG A 26 -6.20 -8.91 -7.59
N ARG A 27 -5.50 -8.09 -6.81
CA ARG A 27 -5.58 -6.61 -6.90
C ARG A 27 -4.25 -5.92 -7.02
N PHE A 28 -3.15 -6.59 -6.76
CA PHE A 28 -1.83 -5.98 -6.69
C PHE A 28 -0.79 -6.97 -7.21
N ASP A 29 -0.02 -6.53 -8.20
CA ASP A 29 1.15 -7.23 -8.66
C ASP A 29 2.24 -6.20 -8.98
N ALA A 30 3.45 -6.43 -8.50
CA ALA A 30 4.58 -5.54 -8.69
C ALA A 30 5.76 -6.37 -9.18
N HIS A 31 6.28 -6.01 -10.36
CA HIS A 31 7.41 -6.69 -10.96
C HIS A 31 8.26 -5.68 -11.74
N PRO A 32 9.46 -6.05 -12.25
CA PRO A 32 10.41 -5.08 -12.79
C PRO A 32 9.90 -4.23 -13.98
N ALA A 33 8.94 -4.75 -14.76
CA ALA A 33 8.43 -4.07 -15.95
C ALA A 33 7.33 -3.05 -15.62
N GLU A 34 6.41 -3.39 -14.72
CA GLU A 34 5.24 -2.55 -14.40
C GLU A 34 4.68 -2.85 -13.01
N LEU A 35 3.85 -1.93 -12.54
CA LEU A 35 2.98 -2.10 -11.38
C LEU A 35 1.55 -2.31 -11.87
N THR A 36 0.88 -3.36 -11.40
CA THR A 36 -0.53 -3.60 -11.68
C THR A 36 -1.38 -3.43 -10.43
N ILE A 37 -2.40 -2.58 -10.51
CA ILE A 37 -3.39 -2.39 -9.44
C ILE A 37 -4.80 -2.55 -10.00
N ASN A 38 -5.58 -3.48 -9.46
CA ASN A 38 -6.93 -3.84 -9.94
C ASN A 38 -6.99 -4.09 -11.45
N ARG A 39 -5.94 -4.73 -12.01
CA ARG A 39 -5.71 -5.01 -13.45
C ARG A 39 -5.33 -3.80 -14.31
N ASP A 40 -5.20 -2.62 -13.71
CA ASP A 40 -4.66 -1.47 -14.42
C ASP A 40 -3.15 -1.45 -14.31
N VAL A 41 -2.50 -1.39 -15.47
CA VAL A 41 -1.04 -1.32 -15.62
C VAL A 41 -0.57 0.12 -15.45
N ILE A 42 0.41 0.31 -14.58
CA ILE A 42 1.02 1.58 -14.23
C ILE A 42 2.52 1.48 -14.54
N PRO A 43 3.03 2.24 -15.54
CA PRO A 43 4.45 2.31 -15.81
C PRO A 43 5.22 2.91 -14.63
N TRP A 44 6.34 2.30 -14.25
CA TRP A 44 7.14 2.75 -13.11
C TRP A 44 7.59 4.21 -13.21
N GLN A 45 7.94 4.66 -14.42
CA GLN A 45 8.40 6.04 -14.65
C GLN A 45 7.33 7.10 -14.40
N ASP A 46 6.05 6.72 -14.39
CA ASP A 46 4.95 7.66 -14.20
C ASP A 46 4.61 7.84 -12.71
N ILE A 47 5.08 6.96 -11.83
CA ILE A 47 4.76 6.98 -10.40
C ILE A 47 5.56 8.09 -9.71
N ALA A 48 4.85 9.07 -9.16
CA ALA A 48 5.45 10.21 -8.49
C ALA A 48 5.42 10.07 -6.96
N GLU A 49 4.35 9.48 -6.42
CA GLU A 49 4.09 9.47 -4.99
C GLU A 49 3.28 8.24 -4.58
N VAL A 50 3.60 7.75 -3.37
CA VAL A 50 2.81 6.75 -2.66
C VAL A 50 2.36 7.35 -1.33
N GLU A 51 1.08 7.21 -1.03
CA GLU A 51 0.49 7.68 0.21
C GLU A 51 -0.11 6.53 1.02
N VAL A 52 0.06 6.56 2.35
CA VAL A 52 -0.62 5.63 3.25
C VAL A 52 -1.39 6.39 4.33
N VAL A 53 -2.70 6.22 4.35
CA VAL A 53 -3.60 6.85 5.33
C VAL A 53 -4.42 5.82 6.11
N LYS A 54 -4.76 6.12 7.36
CA LYS A 54 -5.72 5.32 8.13
C LYS A 54 -7.13 5.51 7.55
N ALA A 55 -7.84 4.41 7.31
CA ALA A 55 -9.23 4.43 6.89
C ALA A 55 -10.11 4.94 8.03
N ALA A 56 -10.92 5.97 7.76
CA ALA A 56 -11.83 6.55 8.75
C ALA A 56 -12.90 5.51 9.16
N ARG A 57 -12.93 5.14 10.44
CA ARG A 57 -13.98 4.28 11.00
C ARG A 57 -15.25 5.11 11.15
N ARG A 58 -16.23 4.95 10.26
CA ARG A 58 -17.56 5.55 10.44
C ARG A 58 -18.17 5.00 11.73
N SER A 59 -18.32 5.84 12.75
CA SER A 59 -18.69 5.48 14.12
C SER A 59 -20.21 5.48 14.34
N ASP A 60 -20.97 4.81 13.48
CA ASP A 60 -22.43 4.76 13.65
C ASP A 60 -22.81 3.67 14.67
N LEU A 61 -23.74 3.98 15.59
CA LEU A 61 -24.17 3.11 16.70
C LEU A 61 -24.83 1.80 16.23
N SER A 62 -25.32 1.76 14.99
CA SER A 62 -25.97 0.61 14.35
C SER A 62 -25.01 -0.55 14.04
N GLY A 63 -23.69 -0.34 14.16
CA GLY A 63 -22.66 -1.34 13.85
C GLY A 63 -22.11 -2.12 15.04
N TRP A 64 -22.56 -1.87 16.27
CA TRP A 64 -21.88 -2.35 17.49
C TRP A 64 -21.77 -3.89 17.59
N PHE A 65 -22.78 -4.63 17.14
CA PHE A 65 -22.80 -6.09 17.24
C PHE A 65 -22.00 -6.80 16.13
N VAL A 66 -22.01 -6.28 14.90
CA VAL A 66 -21.19 -6.81 13.78
C VAL A 66 -19.70 -6.45 13.96
N ARG A 67 -19.41 -5.33 14.63
CA ARG A 67 -18.05 -4.80 14.86
C ARG A 67 -17.15 -5.69 15.73
N LYS A 68 -17.69 -6.40 16.73
CA LYS A 68 -16.84 -7.13 17.69
C LYS A 68 -16.28 -8.45 17.16
N VAL A 69 -16.93 -9.05 16.16
CA VAL A 69 -16.60 -10.41 15.68
C VAL A 69 -15.77 -10.40 14.40
N VAL A 70 -15.85 -9.35 13.56
CA VAL A 70 -15.29 -9.41 12.18
C VAL A 70 -14.18 -8.40 11.88
N TYR A 71 -14.09 -7.24 12.57
CA TYR A 71 -13.14 -6.17 12.20
C TYR A 71 -12.55 -5.41 13.40
N GLN A 72 -11.75 -6.07 14.24
CA GLN A 72 -11.04 -5.40 15.35
C GLN A 72 -9.79 -4.61 14.89
N GLU A 73 -9.29 -4.84 13.68
CA GLU A 73 -8.02 -4.26 13.22
C GLU A 73 -8.19 -2.87 12.56
N GLU A 74 -7.18 -2.01 12.72
CA GLU A 74 -7.10 -0.75 11.97
C GLU A 74 -6.99 -1.07 10.47
N ARG A 75 -7.63 -0.24 9.63
CA ARG A 75 -7.62 -0.40 8.17
C ARG A 75 -6.95 0.80 7.54
N TYR A 76 -6.38 0.59 6.37
CA TYR A 76 -5.54 1.55 5.68
C TYR A 76 -5.97 1.70 4.21
N HIS A 77 -5.62 2.84 3.62
CA HIS A 77 -5.64 3.05 2.18
C HIS A 77 -4.22 3.32 1.71
N VAL A 78 -3.83 2.67 0.61
CA VAL A 78 -2.56 2.95 -0.08
C VAL A 78 -2.89 3.62 -1.40
N GLY A 79 -2.59 4.92 -1.52
CA GLY A 79 -2.71 5.70 -2.74
C GLY A 79 -1.41 5.65 -3.55
N ILE A 80 -1.54 5.49 -4.86
CA ILE A 80 -0.44 5.51 -5.83
C ILE A 80 -0.78 6.59 -6.84
N TYR A 81 0.01 7.66 -6.85
CA TYR A 81 -0.18 8.81 -7.73
C TYR A 81 0.79 8.74 -8.91
N TYR A 82 0.24 8.80 -10.12
CA TYR A 82 1.00 8.65 -11.36
C TYR A 82 0.47 9.55 -12.47
N GLY A 83 1.33 10.40 -13.03
CA GLY A 83 0.91 11.49 -13.92
C GLY A 83 -0.17 12.37 -13.28
N LYS A 84 -1.38 12.38 -13.86
CA LYS A 84 -2.58 13.09 -13.33
C LYS A 84 -3.64 12.13 -12.77
N ARG A 85 -3.27 10.89 -12.47
CA ARG A 85 -4.17 9.81 -12.06
C ARG A 85 -3.77 9.28 -10.70
N GLU A 86 -4.72 8.61 -10.04
CA GLU A 86 -4.48 7.88 -8.81
C GLU A 86 -5.08 6.47 -8.89
N LYS A 87 -4.46 5.55 -8.15
CA LYS A 87 -5.04 4.24 -7.82
C LYS A 87 -4.92 4.01 -6.33
N VAL A 88 -5.93 3.36 -5.77
CA VAL A 88 -6.02 3.16 -4.33
C VAL A 88 -6.29 1.70 -4.02
N LEU A 89 -5.45 1.10 -3.17
CA LEU A 89 -5.79 -0.12 -2.44
C LEU A 89 -6.55 0.28 -1.19
N THR A 90 -7.84 -0.06 -1.13
CA THR A 90 -8.73 0.41 -0.06
C THR A 90 -8.98 -0.64 1.01
N ASN A 91 -9.15 -0.20 2.26
CA ASN A 91 -9.53 -1.03 3.40
C ASN A 91 -8.60 -2.23 3.63
N VAL A 92 -7.30 -2.01 3.47
CA VAL A 92 -6.29 -3.05 3.65
C VAL A 92 -5.85 -3.14 5.12
N THR A 93 -5.32 -4.30 5.52
CA THR A 93 -4.62 -4.43 6.82
C THR A 93 -3.31 -3.64 6.78
N LEU A 94 -2.70 -3.41 7.94
CA LEU A 94 -1.36 -2.81 8.00
C LEU A 94 -0.33 -3.67 7.23
N GLY A 95 -0.38 -5.00 7.38
CA GLY A 95 0.53 -5.91 6.70
C GLY A 95 0.44 -5.82 5.17
N VAL A 96 -0.78 -5.71 4.63
CA VAL A 96 -0.98 -5.50 3.18
C VAL A 96 -0.46 -4.13 2.75
N ALA A 97 -0.68 -3.08 3.54
CA ALA A 97 -0.14 -1.76 3.24
C ALA A 97 1.39 -1.78 3.21
N GLN A 98 2.03 -2.35 4.23
CA GLN A 98 3.48 -2.51 4.31
C GLN A 98 4.02 -3.32 3.13
N PHE A 99 3.41 -4.47 2.83
CA PHE A 99 3.81 -5.32 1.71
C PHE A 99 3.75 -4.55 0.38
N ALA A 100 2.63 -3.88 0.10
CA ALA A 100 2.44 -3.16 -1.16
C ALA A 100 3.48 -2.04 -1.33
N VAL A 101 3.69 -1.23 -0.29
CA VAL A 101 4.65 -0.12 -0.35
C VAL A 101 6.09 -0.62 -0.41
N GLN A 102 6.45 -1.69 0.30
CA GLN A 102 7.78 -2.31 0.19
C GLN A 102 8.02 -2.90 -1.20
N ALA A 103 7.02 -3.54 -1.80
CA ALA A 103 7.11 -4.08 -3.16
C ALA A 103 7.30 -2.96 -4.19
N ILE A 104 6.55 -1.86 -4.05
CA ILE A 104 6.75 -0.64 -4.87
C ILE A 104 8.16 -0.09 -4.68
N ALA A 105 8.61 0.07 -3.43
CA ALA A 105 9.95 0.58 -3.13
C ALA A 105 11.06 -0.32 -3.68
N TYR A 106 10.83 -1.64 -3.73
CA TYR A 106 11.80 -2.60 -4.27
C TYR A 106 11.98 -2.44 -5.78
N TYR A 107 10.88 -2.34 -6.53
CA TYR A 107 10.90 -2.27 -7.99
C TYR A 107 10.98 -0.85 -8.57
N MET A 108 10.82 0.20 -7.75
CA MET A 108 10.86 1.59 -8.21
C MET A 108 12.13 1.87 -9.02
N GLN A 109 11.99 2.53 -10.17
CA GLN A 109 13.12 2.88 -11.04
C GLN A 109 13.64 4.30 -10.77
N THR A 110 12.78 5.16 -10.25
CA THR A 110 13.05 6.54 -9.87
C THR A 110 12.67 6.76 -8.40
N PRO A 111 13.15 7.83 -7.75
CA PRO A 111 12.75 8.16 -6.40
C PRO A 111 11.25 8.48 -6.32
N ILE A 112 10.52 7.72 -5.51
CA ILE A 112 9.08 7.92 -5.28
C ILE A 112 8.89 8.65 -3.95
N LYS A 113 8.09 9.72 -3.95
CA LYS A 113 7.73 10.44 -2.73
C LYS A 113 6.87 9.58 -1.82
N TYR A 114 7.05 9.74 -0.51
CA TYR A 114 6.20 9.08 0.48
C TYR A 114 5.50 10.12 1.35
N THR A 115 4.19 9.92 1.49
CA THR A 115 3.33 10.68 2.40
C THR A 115 2.53 9.68 3.24
N GLY A 116 2.52 9.80 4.57
CA GLY A 116 1.73 8.87 5.37
C GLY A 116 2.22 8.75 6.78
N LEU A 117 1.79 7.68 7.46
CA LEU A 117 2.26 7.40 8.81
C LEU A 117 3.76 7.06 8.79
N ASP A 118 4.45 7.57 9.79
CA ASP A 118 5.83 7.17 10.06
C ASP A 118 5.90 5.67 10.41
N ASP A 119 7.09 5.08 10.24
CA ASP A 119 7.41 3.69 10.61
C ASP A 119 6.62 2.57 9.89
N ILE A 120 5.82 2.87 8.86
CA ILE A 120 5.23 1.82 8.01
C ILE A 120 6.31 1.18 7.13
N VAL A 121 7.16 2.01 6.52
CA VAL A 121 8.25 1.60 5.65
C VAL A 121 9.48 2.48 5.87
N PRO A 122 10.70 1.99 5.56
CA PRO A 122 11.88 2.82 5.59
C PRO A 122 11.76 3.99 4.59
N THR A 123 11.91 5.21 5.09
CA THR A 123 11.96 6.43 4.30
C THR A 123 13.24 7.21 4.53
N THR A 124 13.57 8.10 3.61
CA THR A 124 14.72 8.99 3.72
C THR A 124 14.31 10.41 3.32
N THR A 125 14.91 11.41 3.96
CA THR A 125 14.85 12.79 3.50
C THR A 125 15.93 12.99 2.44
N ARG A 126 15.56 13.65 1.35
CA ARG A 126 16.54 14.16 0.38
C ARG A 126 16.60 15.66 0.51
N ASP A 127 17.83 16.17 0.52
CA ASP A 127 18.15 17.60 0.45
C ASP A 127 17.94 18.15 -0.97
#